data_AF-A0A1V2ZYM8-F1
#
_entry.id   AF-A0A1V2ZYM8-F1
#
_cell.length_a   1.000
_cell.length_b   1.000
_cell.length_c   1.000
_cell.angle_alpha   90.00
_cell.angle_beta   90.00
_cell.angle_gamma   90.00
#
_symmetry.space_group_name_H-M   'P 1'
#
loop_
_entity.id
_entity.type
_entity.pdbx_description
1 polymer ?
#
loop_
_entity_poly.entity_id
_entity_poly.type
_entity_poly.pdbx_seq_one_letter_code
_entity_poly.pdbx_strand_id
1 'polypeptide(L)'
;MYAAAHYRVQLPPGPTGSLHTAATTLDLRIGEPHAELARQLSARGHARITLITAHNPFSRPSGATENARRQEQLRATITSAGRPAWPATSGDPDGEWPEEPGFGIPDLPPAIRDHWLEKFEQNAVVECEPPRAPELVWHPRLRSGPGP
;
A
#
# COMPACT_ATOMS: atom_id res chain seq x y z
N MET A 1 13.40 9.57 -0.56
CA MET A 1 12.36 10.40 -1.20
C MET A 1 11.07 9.58 -1.28
N TYR A 2 10.47 9.23 -0.12
CA TYR A 2 9.20 8.46 -0.05
C TYR A 2 8.06 9.32 0.48
N ALA A 3 8.36 10.32 1.32
CA ALA A 3 7.38 11.24 1.88
C ALA A 3 6.76 12.20 0.84
N ALA A 4 7.41 12.38 -0.32
CA ALA A 4 6.91 13.20 -1.42
C ALA A 4 6.09 12.41 -2.45
N ALA A 5 5.99 11.09 -2.34
CA ALA A 5 5.22 10.29 -3.28
C ALA A 5 3.72 10.44 -3.05
N HIS A 6 2.94 10.43 -4.14
CA HIS A 6 1.51 10.24 -4.10
C HIS A 6 1.17 8.77 -4.11
N TYR A 7 0.24 8.39 -3.24
CA TYR A 7 -0.27 7.04 -3.17
C TYR A 7 -1.74 7.06 -3.53
N ARG A 8 -2.15 6.17 -4.43
CA ARG A 8 -3.55 6.04 -4.80
C ARG A 8 -4.02 4.64 -4.46
N VAL A 9 -5.25 4.53 -3.94
CA VAL A 9 -5.90 3.23 -3.74
C VAL A 9 -7.30 3.24 -4.34
N GLN A 10 -7.62 2.19 -5.07
CA GLN A 10 -8.93 1.97 -5.67
C GLN A 10 -9.75 1.04 -4.78
N LEU A 11 -10.64 1.62 -3.98
CA LEU A 11 -11.54 0.86 -3.14
C LEU A 11 -12.66 0.24 -4.01
N PRO A 12 -13.00 -1.04 -3.81
CA PRO A 12 -14.11 -1.65 -4.52
C PRO A 12 -15.42 -0.97 -4.11
N PRO A 13 -16.51 -1.16 -4.87
CA PRO A 13 -17.84 -0.82 -4.42
C PRO A 13 -18.07 -1.33 -2.98
N GLY A 14 -18.78 -0.54 -2.19
CA GLY A 14 -19.20 -0.92 -0.86
C GLY A 14 -20.04 -2.20 -0.88
N PRO A 15 -20.16 -2.88 0.26
CA PRO A 15 -21.01 -4.06 0.39
C PRO A 15 -22.46 -3.73 0.02
N THR A 16 -23.24 -4.74 -0.35
CA THR A 16 -24.66 -4.61 -0.68
C THR A 16 -25.41 -3.86 0.43
N GLY A 17 -26.11 -2.79 0.08
CA GLY A 17 -26.78 -1.90 1.05
C GLY A 17 -25.96 -0.68 1.49
N SER A 18 -24.69 -0.56 1.07
CA SER A 18 -23.90 0.66 1.27
C SER A 18 -24.33 1.78 0.32
N LEU A 19 -24.20 3.03 0.78
CA LEU A 19 -24.33 4.22 -0.06
C LEU A 19 -23.19 4.36 -1.09
N HIS A 20 -22.09 3.62 -0.93
CA HIS A 20 -20.95 3.63 -1.83
C HIS A 20 -21.09 2.54 -2.90
N THR A 21 -21.89 2.78 -3.93
CA THR A 21 -22.24 1.75 -4.94
C THR A 21 -21.25 1.63 -6.10
N ALA A 22 -20.25 2.52 -6.18
CA ALA A 22 -19.21 2.52 -7.20
C ALA A 22 -17.82 2.39 -6.59
N ALA A 23 -16.86 1.93 -7.39
CA ALA A 23 -15.44 1.95 -7.02
C ALA A 23 -15.01 3.41 -6.77
N THR A 24 -14.18 3.62 -5.75
CA THR A 24 -13.72 4.95 -5.35
C THR A 24 -12.20 4.97 -5.32
N THR A 25 -11.62 5.93 -6.02
CA THR A 25 -10.18 6.18 -6.01
C THR A 25 -9.87 7.25 -4.97
N LEU A 26 -8.95 6.98 -4.06
CA LEU A 26 -8.49 7.93 -3.05
C LEU A 26 -7.01 8.23 -3.25
N ASP A 27 -6.64 9.50 -3.23
CA ASP A 27 -5.24 9.96 -3.24
C ASP A 27 -4.80 10.26 -1.79
N LEU A 28 -3.70 9.66 -1.39
CA LEU A 28 -3.18 9.62 -0.03
C LEU A 28 -1.78 10.23 -0.02
N ARG A 29 -1.49 11.00 1.03
CA ARG A 29 -0.19 11.61 1.27
C ARG A 29 0.33 11.24 2.65
N ILE A 30 1.63 10.97 2.73
CA ILE A 30 2.28 10.70 4.01
C ILE A 30 2.17 11.94 4.90
N GLY A 31 1.77 11.76 6.16
CA GLY A 31 1.63 12.85 7.12
C GLY A 31 0.32 13.66 7.01
N GLU A 32 -0.54 13.39 6.01
CA GLU A 32 -1.84 14.07 5.86
C GLU A 32 -3.01 13.12 6.18
N PRO A 33 -3.77 13.35 7.27
CA PRO A 33 -4.97 12.56 7.58
C PRO A 33 -6.00 12.62 6.45
N HIS A 34 -6.63 11.47 6.15
CA HIS A 34 -7.58 11.36 5.05
C HIS A 34 -8.97 10.92 5.54
N ALA A 35 -9.86 11.90 5.79
CA ALA A 35 -11.18 11.66 6.39
C ALA A 35 -12.06 10.70 5.56
N GLU A 36 -11.97 10.81 4.23
CA GLU A 36 -12.72 9.91 3.34
C GLU A 36 -12.21 8.47 3.39
N LEU A 37 -10.91 8.28 3.62
CA LEU A 37 -10.35 6.93 3.81
C LEU A 37 -10.89 6.34 5.11
N ALA A 38 -10.94 7.13 6.18
CA ALA A 38 -11.52 6.70 7.46
C ALA A 38 -12.97 6.24 7.31
N ARG A 39 -13.79 7.02 6.60
CA ARG A 39 -15.20 6.72 6.32
C ARG A 39 -15.34 5.41 5.53
N GLN A 40 -14.53 5.25 4.49
CA GLN A 40 -14.58 4.10 3.61
C GLN A 40 -14.10 2.82 4.28
N LEU A 41 -13.02 2.86 5.08
CA LEU A 41 -12.55 1.71 5.85
C LEU A 41 -13.58 1.30 6.91
N SER A 42 -14.11 2.27 7.67
CA SER A 42 -15.14 2.02 8.69
C SER A 42 -16.40 1.39 8.09
N ALA A 43 -16.87 1.90 6.95
CA ALA A 43 -18.03 1.36 6.24
C ALA A 43 -17.83 -0.08 5.73
N ARG A 44 -16.58 -0.54 5.63
CA ARG A 44 -16.20 -1.91 5.25
C ARG A 44 -15.77 -2.78 6.44
N GLY A 45 -15.81 -2.23 7.67
CA GLY A 45 -15.38 -2.94 8.87
C GLY A 45 -13.87 -3.12 9.00
N HIS A 46 -13.07 -2.28 8.33
CA HIS A 46 -11.61 -2.30 8.39
C HIS A 46 -11.10 -1.13 9.24
N ALA A 47 -10.02 -1.37 9.99
CA ALA A 47 -9.39 -0.34 10.81
C ALA A 47 -8.21 0.32 10.09
N ARG A 48 -7.51 -0.46 9.25
CA ARG A 48 -6.32 0.01 8.52
C ARG A 48 -6.19 -0.61 7.16
N ILE A 49 -5.31 -0.05 6.35
CA ILE A 49 -4.87 -0.59 5.06
C ILE A 49 -3.38 -0.39 4.88
N THR A 50 -2.71 -1.42 4.36
CA THR A 50 -1.27 -1.38 4.03
C THR A 50 -1.10 -1.36 2.51
N LEU A 51 -0.38 -0.38 1.98
CA LEU A 51 0.00 -0.32 0.57
C LEU A 51 1.41 -0.89 0.37
N ILE A 52 1.54 -1.81 -0.58
CA ILE A 52 2.81 -2.46 -0.93
C ILE A 52 2.92 -2.66 -2.44
N THR A 53 4.14 -2.50 -2.97
CA THR A 53 4.54 -2.89 -4.33
C THR A 53 5.67 -3.90 -4.27
N ALA A 54 5.91 -4.65 -5.34
CA ALA A 54 7.12 -5.46 -5.50
C ALA A 54 8.09 -4.90 -6.54
N HIS A 55 7.80 -3.73 -7.09
CA HIS A 55 8.69 -3.02 -8.02
C HIS A 55 9.96 -2.53 -7.31
N ASN A 56 11.02 -2.39 -8.11
CA ASN A 56 12.27 -1.72 -7.73
C ASN A 56 12.77 -2.14 -6.33
N PRO A 57 13.10 -3.43 -6.11
CA PRO A 57 13.52 -3.95 -4.81
C PRO A 57 14.66 -3.12 -4.22
N PHE A 58 14.48 -2.72 -2.97
CA PHE A 58 15.30 -1.79 -2.20
C PHE A 58 15.53 -0.45 -2.91
N SER A 59 14.54 -0.04 -3.71
CA SER A 59 14.58 1.13 -4.61
C SER A 59 15.75 1.10 -5.58
N ARG A 60 16.19 -0.10 -5.97
CA ARG A 60 17.11 -0.31 -7.08
C ARG A 60 16.29 -0.44 -8.36
N PRO A 61 16.49 0.42 -9.36
CA PRO A 61 15.77 0.31 -10.63
C PRO A 61 15.91 -1.08 -11.24
N SER A 62 14.77 -1.68 -11.58
CA SER A 62 14.67 -2.98 -12.24
C SER A 62 13.98 -2.84 -13.59
N GLY A 63 14.26 -3.79 -14.50
CA GLY A 63 13.60 -3.83 -15.80
C GLY A 63 12.10 -4.10 -15.69
N ALA A 64 11.32 -3.59 -16.65
CA ALA A 64 9.85 -3.71 -16.65
C ALA A 64 9.36 -5.17 -16.53
N THR A 65 10.00 -6.11 -17.23
CA THR A 65 9.67 -7.54 -17.17
C THR A 65 9.90 -8.15 -15.79
N GLU A 66 11.00 -7.79 -15.12
CA GLU A 66 11.29 -8.29 -13.77
C GLU A 66 10.32 -7.70 -12.75
N ASN A 67 10.06 -6.39 -12.86
CA ASN A 67 9.07 -5.70 -12.03
C ASN A 67 7.67 -6.34 -12.17
N ALA A 68 7.22 -6.61 -13.40
CA ALA A 68 5.96 -7.30 -13.65
C ALA A 68 5.94 -8.72 -13.06
N ARG A 69 7.03 -9.49 -13.20
CA ARG A 69 7.15 -10.84 -12.62
C ARG A 69 7.05 -10.81 -11.10
N ARG A 70 7.73 -9.87 -10.44
CA ARG A 70 7.68 -9.69 -8.97
C ARG A 70 6.31 -9.22 -8.50
N GLN A 71 5.68 -8.31 -9.24
CA GLN A 71 4.33 -7.84 -8.93
C GLN A 71 3.30 -8.97 -9.01
N GLU A 72 3.42 -9.84 -9.99
CA GLU A 72 2.58 -11.04 -10.12
C GLU A 72 2.82 -12.03 -8.97
N GLN A 73 4.07 -12.18 -8.51
CA GLN A 73 4.38 -12.98 -7.31
C GLN A 73 3.79 -12.40 -6.03
N LEU A 74 3.76 -11.07 -5.91
CA LEU A 74 3.07 -10.39 -4.81
C LEU A 74 1.57 -10.66 -4.85
N ARG A 75 0.95 -10.53 -6.02
CA ARG A 75 -0.47 -10.87 -6.23
C ARG A 75 -0.78 -12.32 -5.82
N ALA A 76 0.01 -13.28 -6.31
CA ALA A 76 -0.15 -14.69 -5.96
C ALA A 76 0.04 -14.95 -4.46
N THR A 77 1.01 -14.27 -3.83
CA THR A 77 1.26 -14.37 -2.38
C THR A 77 0.07 -13.87 -1.58
N ILE A 78 -0.49 -12.71 -1.95
CA ILE A 78 -1.71 -12.15 -1.34
C ILE A 78 -2.88 -13.14 -1.47
N THR A 79 -3.14 -13.65 -2.68
CA THR A 79 -4.22 -14.61 -2.92
C THR A 79 -4.03 -15.88 -2.09
N SER A 80 -2.81 -16.42 -2.04
CA SER A 80 -2.50 -17.63 -1.26
C SER A 80 -2.68 -17.45 0.25
N ALA A 81 -2.52 -16.22 0.75
CA ALA A 81 -2.76 -15.87 2.14
C ALA A 81 -4.25 -15.61 2.45
N GLY A 82 -5.14 -15.76 1.46
CA GLY A 82 -6.59 -15.54 1.63
C GLY A 82 -6.95 -14.08 1.93
N ARG A 83 -6.10 -13.13 1.52
CA ARG A 83 -6.28 -11.72 1.84
C ARG A 83 -6.97 -10.99 0.68
N PRO A 84 -7.93 -10.08 0.96
CA PRO A 84 -8.38 -9.14 -0.04
C PRO A 84 -7.22 -8.20 -0.42
N ALA A 85 -7.18 -7.80 -1.69
CA ALA A 85 -6.29 -6.75 -2.17
C ALA A 85 -7.01 -5.84 -3.14
N TRP A 86 -6.75 -4.56 -3.00
CA TRP A 86 -7.30 -3.50 -3.80
C TRP A 86 -6.19 -2.89 -4.65
N PRO A 87 -6.42 -2.56 -5.93
CA PRO A 87 -5.39 -1.93 -6.74
C PRO A 87 -4.90 -0.65 -6.08
N ALA A 88 -3.58 -0.46 -6.07
CA ALA A 88 -2.96 0.76 -5.62
C ALA A 88 -1.88 1.20 -6.62
N THR A 89 -1.55 2.48 -6.59
CA THR A 89 -0.37 2.99 -7.30
C THR A 89 0.43 3.91 -6.39
N SER A 90 1.73 3.99 -6.64
CA SER A 90 2.63 4.99 -6.06
C SER A 90 3.33 5.73 -7.18
N GLY A 91 3.38 7.05 -7.11
CA GLY A 91 3.98 7.86 -8.17
C GLY A 91 4.39 9.23 -7.69
N ASP A 92 4.97 10.00 -8.60
CA ASP A 92 5.31 11.39 -8.36
C ASP A 92 4.04 12.27 -8.41
N PRO A 93 3.88 13.26 -7.51
CA PRO A 93 2.79 14.23 -7.53
C PRO A 93 2.59 14.93 -8.87
N ASP A 94 3.70 15.27 -9.52
CA ASP A 94 3.78 16.07 -10.73
C ASP A 94 3.71 15.19 -11.98
N GLY A 95 3.59 13.87 -11.81
CA GLY A 95 3.42 12.89 -12.88
C GLY A 95 4.66 12.69 -13.75
N GLU A 96 5.81 13.22 -13.32
CA GLU A 96 7.08 13.10 -14.04
C GLU A 96 7.60 11.65 -14.06
N TRP A 97 7.19 10.83 -13.08
CA TRP A 97 7.54 9.42 -13.00
C TRP A 97 6.33 8.52 -13.27
N PRO A 98 6.52 7.40 -13.99
CA PRO A 98 5.44 6.47 -14.23
C PRO A 98 4.91 5.90 -12.91
N GLU A 99 3.59 5.84 -12.77
CA GLU A 99 2.94 5.22 -11.62
C GLU A 99 3.39 3.76 -11.48
N GLU A 100 3.88 3.40 -10.30
CA GLU A 100 4.23 2.04 -9.95
C GLU A 100 2.99 1.31 -9.41
N PRO A 101 2.61 0.15 -9.97
CA PRO A 101 1.49 -0.62 -9.48
C PRO A 101 1.80 -1.24 -8.12
N GLY A 102 0.75 -1.37 -7.30
CA GLY A 102 0.80 -1.89 -5.94
C GLY A 102 -0.55 -2.49 -5.55
N PHE A 103 -0.63 -2.90 -4.28
CA PHE A 103 -1.85 -3.39 -3.67
C PHE A 103 -2.07 -2.76 -2.30
N GLY A 104 -3.31 -2.40 -2.01
CA GLY A 104 -3.80 -2.10 -0.68
C GLY A 104 -4.42 -3.33 -0.04
N ILE A 105 -3.86 -3.80 1.08
CA ILE A 105 -4.37 -4.92 1.85
C ILE A 105 -4.96 -4.42 3.16
N PRO A 106 -6.29 -4.52 3.37
CA PRO A 106 -6.89 -4.12 4.63
C PRO A 106 -6.46 -5.04 5.78
N ASP A 107 -6.30 -4.44 6.96
CA ASP A 107 -5.97 -5.07 8.24
C ASP A 107 -4.79 -6.05 8.22
N LEU A 108 -3.75 -5.78 7.39
CA LEU A 108 -2.59 -6.67 7.24
C LEU A 108 -1.90 -6.88 8.60
N PRO A 109 -1.72 -8.12 9.09
CA PRO A 109 -1.01 -8.36 10.34
C PRO A 109 0.44 -7.90 10.24
N PRO A 110 0.98 -7.21 11.26
CA PRO A 110 2.36 -6.72 11.24
C PRO A 110 3.40 -7.80 10.92
N ALA A 111 3.23 -9.03 11.44
CA ALA A 111 4.13 -10.14 11.15
C ALA A 111 4.13 -10.54 9.66
N ILE A 112 2.97 -10.54 9.01
CA ILE A 112 2.85 -10.85 7.58
C ILE A 112 3.43 -9.71 6.75
N ARG A 113 3.11 -8.46 7.09
CA ARG A 113 3.69 -7.26 6.47
C ARG A 113 5.21 -7.30 6.52
N ASP A 114 5.78 -7.59 7.68
CA ASP A 114 7.23 -7.63 7.91
C ASP A 114 7.88 -8.73 7.07
N HIS A 115 7.28 -9.92 7.03
CA HIS A 115 7.72 -11.01 6.15
C HIS A 115 7.63 -10.63 4.66
N TRP A 116 6.62 -9.87 4.24
CA TRP A 116 6.48 -9.43 2.85
C TRP A 116 7.45 -8.32 2.48
N LEU A 117 7.77 -7.40 3.40
CA LEU A 117 8.84 -6.42 3.24
C LEU A 117 10.17 -7.13 2.94
N GLU A 118 10.47 -8.22 3.66
CA GLU A 118 11.67 -9.04 3.43
C GLU A 118 11.59 -9.79 2.09
N LYS A 119 10.50 -10.51 1.84
CA LYS A 119 10.31 -11.36 0.65
C LYS A 119 10.38 -10.55 -0.65
N PHE A 120 9.75 -9.37 -0.68
CA PHE A 120 9.72 -8.52 -1.87
C PHE A 120 10.80 -7.45 -1.85
N GLU A 121 11.66 -7.47 -0.84
CA GLU A 121 12.82 -6.59 -0.70
C GLU A 121 12.42 -5.13 -0.74
N GLN A 122 11.34 -4.76 -0.05
CA GLN A 122 10.84 -3.38 -0.04
C GLN A 122 11.46 -2.60 1.12
N ASN A 123 11.82 -1.33 0.90
CA ASN A 123 12.36 -0.51 1.99
C ASN A 123 11.30 -0.13 3.03
N ALA A 124 10.05 0.04 2.60
CA ALA A 124 8.92 0.36 3.47
C ALA A 124 7.60 -0.03 2.79
N VAL A 125 6.53 -0.07 3.59
CA VAL A 125 5.14 0.03 3.13
C VAL A 125 4.54 1.34 3.59
N VAL A 126 3.43 1.74 2.98
CA VAL A 126 2.58 2.79 3.56
C VAL A 126 1.51 2.13 4.40
N GLU A 127 1.45 2.48 5.68
CA GLU A 127 0.39 2.07 6.58
C GLU A 127 -0.59 3.24 6.74
N CYS A 128 -1.88 2.99 6.56
CA CYS A 128 -2.92 3.97 6.80
C CYS A 128 -3.87 3.42 7.88
N GLU A 129 -3.81 4.01 9.07
CA GLU A 129 -4.68 3.66 10.20
C GLU A 129 -5.39 4.92 10.72
N PRO A 130 -6.46 5.36 10.04
CA PRO A 130 -7.19 6.56 10.44
C PRO A 130 -7.68 6.48 11.90
N PRO A 131 -7.74 7.61 12.62
CA PRO A 131 -7.57 8.98 12.14
C PRO A 131 -6.11 9.42 12.00
N ARG A 132 -5.12 8.54 12.26
CA ARG A 132 -3.71 8.87 12.04
C ARG A 132 -3.44 9.08 10.56
N ALA A 133 -2.53 9.99 10.26
CA ALA A 133 -2.04 10.17 8.90
C ALA A 133 -1.34 8.91 8.38
N PRO A 134 -1.37 8.65 7.06
CA PRO A 134 -0.54 7.62 6.44
C PRO A 134 0.93 7.79 6.85
N GLU A 135 1.58 6.69 7.18
CA GLU A 135 2.98 6.66 7.60
C GLU A 135 3.78 5.57 6.87
N LEU A 136 5.09 5.75 6.81
CA LEU A 136 5.99 4.74 6.29
C LEU A 136 6.35 3.77 7.41
N VAL A 137 6.04 2.49 7.21
CA VAL A 137 6.54 1.43 8.08
C VAL A 137 7.73 0.76 7.39
N TRP A 138 8.92 1.01 7.94
CA TRP A 138 10.17 0.57 7.35
C TRP A 138 10.40 -0.94 7.46
N HIS A 139 11.21 -1.48 6.55
CA HIS A 139 11.71 -2.85 6.57
C HIS A 139 12.27 -3.21 7.97
N PRO A 140 12.04 -4.43 8.50
CA PRO A 140 12.50 -4.84 9.84
C PRO A 140 13.96 -4.48 10.17
N ARG A 141 14.89 -4.79 9.26
CA ARG A 141 16.32 -4.45 9.37
C ARG A 141 16.62 -2.95 9.53
N LEU A 142 15.76 -2.06 9.05
CA LEU A 142 15.94 -0.60 9.13
C LEU A 142 15.34 -0.02 10.43
N ARG A 143 14.46 -0.76 11.10
CA ARG A 143 13.88 -0.37 12.40
C ARG A 143 14.80 -0.61 13.59
N SER A 144 15.79 -1.50 13.43
CA SER A 144 16.61 -2.02 14.54
C SER A 144 17.99 -1.36 14.66
N GLY A 145 18.23 -0.22 14.01
CA GLY A 145 19.42 0.60 14.26
C GLY A 145 19.17 1.61 15.38
N PRO A 146 20.22 2.12 16.08
CA PRO A 146 20.04 3.37 16.81
C PRO A 146 19.56 4.41 15.80
N GLY A 147 18.44 5.07 16.09
CA GLY A 147 17.96 6.17 15.26
C GLY A 147 19.04 7.24 15.10
N PRO A 148 18.94 8.11 14.08
CA PRO A 148 19.80 9.29 14.00
C PRO A 148 19.72 10.13 15.28
#